data_AF-H5XKH8-F1
#
_entry.id   AF-H5XKH8-F1
#
_cell.length_a   1.000
_cell.length_b   1.000
_cell.length_c   1.000
_cell.angle_alpha   90.00
_cell.angle_beta   90.00
_cell.angle_gamma   90.00
#
_symmetry.space_group_name_H-M   'P 1'
#
loop_
_entity.id
_entity.type
_entity.pdbx_description
1 polymer ?
#
loop_
_entity_poly.entity_id
_entity_poly.type
_entity_poly.pdbx_seq_one_letter_code
_entity_poly.pdbx_strand_id
1 'polypeptide(L)'
;MSTVRSHDDHERGRPSVAGSLTYLLLSFPIGVAAFVVLLTLTVFGIGTAIVWIGLPVLAGTVLLTRGAAHVERARVYALLGAYIPPSTRPLPQGGLKQRWRTRLTDSATWREYVYLFLLFPLGIAEFVLMVATWSVSLALLALPVYYRFLPGGAWHFPSHDVSLRWVTVDSVWTALPWSALGVLLLVCTALLTRGLGAAHARFAKAMLGPTFNRMRELDADDTETAPFPVRP
;
A
#
# COMPACT_ATOMS: atom_id res chain seq x y z
N MET A 1 -33.18 -20.24 -20.11
CA MET A 1 -32.87 -18.85 -19.73
C MET A 1 -32.56 -18.82 -18.24
N SER A 2 -31.33 -19.19 -17.86
CA SER A 2 -30.84 -19.10 -16.47
C SER A 2 -29.45 -18.48 -16.50
N THR A 3 -29.32 -17.40 -15.77
CA THR A 3 -28.17 -16.51 -15.65
C THR A 3 -26.89 -17.25 -15.28
N VAL A 4 -25.88 -17.18 -16.15
CA VAL A 4 -24.48 -17.44 -15.83
C VAL A 4 -24.11 -16.56 -14.64
N ARG A 5 -23.82 -17.18 -13.50
CA ARG A 5 -23.40 -16.51 -12.27
C ARG A 5 -21.96 -16.06 -12.48
N SER A 6 -21.75 -14.76 -12.64
CA SER A 6 -20.45 -14.09 -12.79
C SER A 6 -19.49 -14.54 -11.70
N HIS A 7 -18.31 -15.01 -12.10
CA HIS A 7 -17.22 -15.46 -11.23
C HIS A 7 -16.38 -14.26 -10.72
N ASP A 8 -17.03 -13.15 -10.34
CA ASP A 8 -16.39 -11.84 -10.13
C ASP A 8 -16.53 -11.23 -8.72
N ASP A 9 -16.95 -12.01 -7.71
CA ASP A 9 -17.16 -11.49 -6.35
C ASP A 9 -16.05 -11.94 -5.38
N HIS A 10 -14.78 -11.59 -5.67
CA HIS A 10 -13.67 -11.72 -4.71
C HIS A 10 -13.20 -10.38 -4.13
N GLU A 11 -13.90 -9.29 -4.40
CA GLU A 11 -13.72 -8.03 -3.67
C GLU A 11 -14.44 -8.15 -2.33
N ARG A 12 -13.69 -8.38 -1.24
CA ARG A 12 -14.25 -8.19 0.10
C ARG A 12 -14.62 -6.71 0.20
N GLY A 13 -15.82 -6.43 0.71
CA GLY A 13 -16.39 -5.08 0.78
C GLY A 13 -15.47 -4.03 1.42
N ARG A 14 -15.87 -2.75 1.27
CA ARG A 14 -15.14 -1.52 1.63
C ARG A 14 -14.11 -1.73 2.77
N PRO A 15 -12.83 -1.35 2.57
CA PRO A 15 -11.77 -1.62 3.54
C PRO A 15 -12.13 -1.10 4.94
N SER A 16 -11.83 -1.91 5.95
CA SER A 16 -12.01 -1.54 7.35
C SER A 16 -11.00 -0.47 7.75
N VAL A 17 -11.37 0.44 8.67
CA VAL A 17 -10.44 1.49 9.15
C VAL A 17 -9.19 0.86 9.75
N ALA A 18 -9.35 -0.20 10.55
CA ALA A 18 -8.25 -0.91 11.18
C ALA A 18 -7.33 -1.56 10.14
N GLY A 19 -7.89 -2.28 9.16
CA GLY A 19 -7.11 -2.91 8.08
C GLY A 19 -6.32 -1.88 7.26
N SER A 20 -6.96 -0.78 6.87
CA SER A 20 -6.30 0.34 6.20
C SER A 20 -5.20 0.95 7.05
N LEU A 21 -5.45 1.23 8.34
CA LEU A 21 -4.46 1.82 9.24
C LEU A 21 -3.24 0.89 9.40
N THR A 22 -3.47 -0.39 9.66
CA THR A 22 -2.40 -1.39 9.78
C THR A 22 -1.59 -1.49 8.49
N TYR A 23 -2.25 -1.49 7.33
CA TYR A 23 -1.56 -1.51 6.04
C TYR A 23 -0.65 -0.30 5.87
N LEU A 24 -1.21 0.91 6.03
CA LEU A 24 -0.50 2.18 5.83
C LEU A 24 0.69 2.34 6.78
N LEU A 25 0.53 1.92 8.05
CA LEU A 25 1.62 1.95 9.02
C LEU A 25 2.74 0.95 8.69
N LEU A 26 2.38 -0.25 8.20
CA LEU A 26 3.35 -1.28 7.80
C LEU A 26 4.03 -0.99 6.46
N SER A 27 3.42 -0.17 5.59
CA SER A 27 3.99 0.18 4.29
C SER A 27 5.31 0.94 4.41
N PHE A 28 5.51 1.73 5.48
CA PHE A 28 6.80 2.38 5.72
C PHE A 28 7.96 1.40 5.99
N PRO A 29 7.94 0.56 7.05
CA PRO A 29 9.04 -0.36 7.33
C PRO A 29 9.25 -1.39 6.20
N ILE A 30 8.17 -1.85 5.56
CA ILE A 30 8.27 -2.79 4.43
C ILE A 30 8.85 -2.07 3.20
N GLY A 31 8.42 -0.85 2.91
CA GLY A 31 8.96 -0.02 1.85
C GLY A 31 10.45 0.25 2.04
N VAL A 32 10.90 0.60 3.25
CA VAL A 32 12.33 0.76 3.60
C VAL A 32 13.10 -0.52 3.29
N ALA A 33 12.63 -1.67 3.80
CA ALA A 33 13.31 -2.95 3.60
C ALA A 33 13.41 -3.31 2.10
N ALA A 34 12.31 -3.17 1.36
CA ALA A 34 12.27 -3.43 -0.07
C ALA A 34 13.20 -2.51 -0.85
N PHE A 35 13.16 -1.20 -0.56
CA PHE A 35 14.00 -0.20 -1.21
C PHE A 35 15.49 -0.45 -0.96
N VAL A 36 15.90 -0.65 0.29
CA VAL A 36 17.30 -0.92 0.64
C VAL A 36 17.80 -2.17 -0.07
N VAL A 37 17.08 -3.29 0.04
CA VAL A 37 17.51 -4.55 -0.57
C VAL A 37 17.58 -4.45 -2.09
N LEU A 38 16.54 -3.90 -2.74
CA LEU A 38 16.52 -3.76 -4.21
C LEU A 38 17.60 -2.80 -4.70
N LEU A 39 17.79 -1.66 -4.04
CA LEU A 39 18.82 -0.69 -4.40
C LEU A 39 20.21 -1.29 -4.23
N THR A 40 20.50 -1.92 -3.08
CA THR A 40 21.80 -2.56 -2.80
C THR A 40 22.11 -3.65 -3.81
N LEU A 41 21.18 -4.60 -4.04
CA LEU A 41 21.41 -5.68 -5.00
C LEU A 41 21.55 -5.17 -6.44
N THR A 42 20.84 -4.12 -6.80
CA THR A 42 20.93 -3.53 -8.15
C THR A 42 22.26 -2.81 -8.35
N VAL A 43 22.66 -1.95 -7.43
CA VAL A 43 23.96 -1.24 -7.52
C VAL A 43 25.12 -2.24 -7.45
N PHE A 44 25.07 -3.20 -6.53
CA PHE A 44 26.09 -4.24 -6.40
C PHE A 44 26.14 -5.14 -7.64
N GLY A 45 24.98 -5.57 -8.14
CA GLY A 45 24.87 -6.41 -9.33
C GLY A 45 25.36 -5.71 -10.60
N ILE A 46 25.05 -4.42 -10.78
CA ILE A 46 25.59 -3.63 -11.90
C ILE A 46 27.10 -3.45 -11.75
N GLY A 47 27.58 -3.09 -10.55
CA GLY A 47 29.01 -2.85 -10.30
C GLY A 47 29.88 -4.10 -10.47
N THR A 48 29.36 -5.28 -10.12
CA THR A 48 30.06 -6.57 -10.26
C THR A 48 29.78 -7.28 -11.59
N ALA A 49 29.01 -6.67 -12.50
CA ALA A 49 28.73 -7.25 -13.81
C ALA A 49 30.01 -7.46 -14.64
N ILE A 50 31.01 -6.59 -14.45
CA ILE A 50 32.32 -6.66 -15.13
C ILE A 50 33.03 -8.00 -14.86
N VAL A 51 32.88 -8.54 -13.66
CA VAL A 51 33.51 -9.81 -13.23
C VAL A 51 32.55 -11.01 -13.35
N TRP A 52 31.47 -10.87 -14.13
CA TRP A 52 30.42 -11.87 -14.33
C TRP A 52 29.59 -12.26 -13.08
N ILE A 53 30.03 -11.92 -11.87
CA ILE A 53 29.30 -12.12 -10.60
C ILE A 53 28.03 -11.27 -10.55
N GLY A 54 27.99 -10.13 -11.24
CA GLY A 54 26.82 -9.27 -11.26
C GLY A 54 25.59 -9.88 -11.91
N LEU A 55 25.76 -10.73 -12.93
CA LEU A 55 24.63 -11.38 -13.61
C LEU A 55 23.79 -12.26 -12.67
N PRO A 56 24.36 -13.20 -11.89
CA PRO A 56 23.58 -14.00 -10.95
C PRO A 56 22.96 -13.15 -9.83
N VAL A 57 23.62 -12.07 -9.38
CA VAL A 57 23.05 -11.13 -8.42
C VAL A 57 21.80 -10.46 -8.99
N LEU A 58 21.88 -9.88 -10.19
CA LEU A 58 20.76 -9.22 -10.85
C LEU A 58 19.60 -10.20 -11.15
N ALA A 59 19.94 -11.44 -11.54
CA ALA A 59 18.96 -12.51 -11.70
C ALA A 59 18.24 -12.82 -10.37
N GLY A 60 18.97 -12.86 -9.25
CA GLY A 60 18.43 -12.96 -7.90
C GLY A 60 17.51 -11.78 -7.55
N THR A 61 17.90 -10.54 -7.88
CA THR A 61 17.07 -9.34 -7.66
C THR A 61 15.72 -9.44 -8.37
N VAL A 62 15.69 -9.96 -9.60
CA VAL A 62 14.43 -10.17 -10.34
C VAL A 62 13.55 -11.21 -9.65
N LEU A 63 14.12 -12.31 -9.16
CA LEU A 63 13.37 -13.32 -8.40
C LEU A 63 12.82 -12.76 -7.09
N LEU A 64 13.64 -11.98 -6.37
CA LEU A 64 13.24 -11.32 -5.14
C LEU A 64 12.10 -10.33 -5.37
N THR A 65 12.20 -9.51 -6.41
CA THR A 65 11.16 -8.55 -6.84
C THR A 65 9.83 -9.26 -7.02
N ARG A 66 9.83 -10.43 -7.68
CA ARG A 66 8.60 -11.22 -7.86
C ARG A 66 8.05 -11.76 -6.55
N GLY A 67 8.90 -12.36 -5.73
CA GLY A 67 8.50 -12.87 -4.41
C GLY A 67 7.88 -11.77 -3.56
N ALA A 68 8.53 -10.60 -3.50
CA ALA A 68 8.04 -9.42 -2.79
C ALA A 68 6.71 -8.90 -3.37
N ALA A 69 6.54 -8.86 -4.70
CA ALA A 69 5.28 -8.47 -5.33
C ALA A 69 4.14 -9.46 -5.04
N HIS A 70 4.43 -10.76 -4.90
CA HIS A 70 3.43 -11.74 -4.46
C HIS A 70 2.99 -11.53 -3.01
N VAL A 71 3.96 -11.31 -2.11
CA VAL A 71 3.69 -10.97 -0.71
C VAL A 71 2.86 -9.69 -0.63
N GLU A 72 3.16 -8.69 -1.46
CA GLU A 72 2.40 -7.45 -1.46
C GLU A 72 0.95 -7.63 -1.90
N ARG A 73 0.71 -8.39 -2.98
CA ARG A 73 -0.67 -8.72 -3.40
C ARG A 73 -1.45 -9.39 -2.27
N ALA A 74 -0.80 -10.28 -1.51
CA ALA A 74 -1.40 -10.91 -0.34
C ALA A 74 -1.70 -9.90 0.78
N ARG A 75 -0.79 -8.95 1.06
CA ARG A 75 -1.02 -7.86 2.03
C ARG A 75 -2.21 -6.98 1.64
N VAL A 76 -2.27 -6.56 0.37
CA VAL A 76 -3.37 -5.74 -0.17
C VAL A 76 -4.69 -6.51 -0.06
N TYR A 77 -4.70 -7.79 -0.40
CA TYR A 77 -5.91 -8.61 -0.26
C TYR A 77 -6.32 -8.79 1.21
N ALA A 78 -5.37 -9.09 2.11
CA ALA A 78 -5.65 -9.37 3.52
C ALA A 78 -6.12 -8.12 4.29
N LEU A 79 -5.53 -6.96 4.04
CA LEU A 79 -5.75 -5.74 4.82
C LEU A 79 -6.70 -4.74 4.15
N LEU A 80 -6.69 -4.68 2.81
CA LEU A 80 -7.51 -3.73 2.04
C LEU A 80 -8.69 -4.41 1.31
N GLY A 81 -8.74 -5.74 1.29
CA GLY A 81 -9.82 -6.51 0.65
C GLY A 81 -9.78 -6.53 -0.89
N ALA A 82 -8.75 -5.93 -1.50
CA ALA A 82 -8.64 -5.82 -2.94
C ALA A 82 -7.86 -7.00 -3.52
N TYR A 83 -8.54 -7.82 -4.33
CA TYR A 83 -7.89 -8.90 -5.07
C TYR A 83 -7.13 -8.35 -6.28
N ILE A 84 -5.87 -8.74 -6.42
CA ILE A 84 -5.01 -8.41 -7.56
C ILE A 84 -4.56 -9.72 -8.20
N PRO A 85 -5.05 -10.06 -9.41
CA PRO A 85 -4.63 -11.29 -10.08
C PRO A 85 -3.12 -11.24 -10.39
N PRO A 86 -2.43 -12.39 -10.34
CA PRO A 86 -1.01 -12.46 -10.71
C PRO A 86 -0.83 -11.98 -12.15
N SER A 87 0.08 -11.04 -12.38
CA SER A 87 0.30 -10.56 -13.75
C SER A 87 1.08 -11.55 -14.62
N THR A 88 1.66 -12.63 -14.07
CA THR A 88 2.69 -13.41 -14.78
C THR A 88 2.08 -14.34 -15.84
N ARG A 89 2.66 -14.34 -17.05
CA ARG A 89 2.41 -15.36 -18.09
C ARG A 89 2.64 -16.77 -17.54
N PRO A 90 1.83 -17.79 -17.87
CA PRO A 90 2.27 -19.18 -17.74
C PRO A 90 3.61 -19.33 -18.49
N LEU A 91 4.62 -19.93 -17.85
CA LEU A 91 5.96 -20.01 -18.46
C LEU A 91 5.83 -20.78 -19.80
N PRO A 92 6.35 -20.23 -20.91
CA PRO A 92 6.37 -20.99 -22.16
C PRO A 92 7.10 -22.32 -21.95
N GLN A 93 6.61 -23.38 -22.61
CA GLN A 93 7.29 -24.66 -22.74
C GLN A 93 8.52 -24.45 -23.63
N GLY A 94 9.62 -23.97 -23.05
CA GLY A 94 10.87 -23.67 -23.74
C GLY A 94 12.07 -23.67 -22.78
N GLY A 95 13.28 -23.78 -23.34
CA GLY A 95 14.53 -23.96 -22.58
C GLY A 95 14.83 -22.82 -21.59
N LEU A 96 15.67 -23.12 -20.58
CA LEU A 96 16.09 -22.20 -19.51
C LEU A 96 16.48 -20.81 -20.02
N LYS A 97 17.25 -20.72 -21.11
CA LYS A 97 17.72 -19.46 -21.70
C LYS A 97 16.57 -18.59 -22.26
N GLN A 98 15.57 -19.21 -22.88
CA GLN A 98 14.42 -18.50 -23.44
C GLN A 98 13.49 -17.99 -22.33
N ARG A 99 13.33 -18.79 -21.26
CA ARG A 99 12.66 -18.36 -20.03
C ARG A 99 13.34 -17.14 -19.43
N TRP A 100 14.66 -17.16 -19.20
CA TRP A 100 15.36 -15.99 -18.64
C TRP A 100 15.27 -14.73 -19.51
N ARG A 101 15.39 -14.86 -20.84
CA ARG A 101 15.24 -13.73 -21.76
C ARG A 101 13.84 -13.12 -21.71
N THR A 102 12.78 -13.94 -21.75
CA THR A 102 11.41 -13.44 -21.61
C THR A 102 11.17 -12.77 -20.27
N ARG A 103 11.79 -13.27 -19.17
CA ARG A 103 11.62 -12.72 -17.82
C ARG A 103 12.32 -11.36 -17.63
N LEU A 104 13.45 -11.12 -18.29
CA LEU A 104 14.21 -9.87 -18.25
C LEU A 104 13.61 -8.78 -19.13
N THR A 105 12.95 -9.16 -20.23
CA THR A 105 12.29 -8.22 -21.16
C THR A 105 10.80 -8.00 -20.85
N ASP A 106 10.24 -8.68 -19.85
CA ASP A 106 8.83 -8.52 -19.49
C ASP A 106 8.60 -7.17 -18.79
N SER A 107 7.71 -6.35 -19.36
CA SER A 107 7.30 -5.07 -18.78
C SER A 107 6.63 -5.25 -17.41
N ALA A 108 6.07 -6.44 -17.14
CA ALA A 108 5.51 -6.79 -15.84
C ALA A 108 6.56 -6.77 -14.72
N THR A 109 7.76 -7.28 -14.96
CA THR A 109 8.86 -7.30 -13.96
C THR A 109 9.27 -5.89 -13.57
N TRP A 110 9.37 -4.99 -14.56
CA TRP A 110 9.74 -3.60 -14.32
C TRP A 110 8.67 -2.83 -13.56
N ARG A 111 7.39 -3.09 -13.83
CA ARG A 111 6.28 -2.51 -13.05
C ARG A 111 6.31 -2.98 -11.59
N GLU A 112 6.58 -4.26 -11.34
CA GLU A 112 6.73 -4.81 -9.98
C GLU A 112 7.93 -4.18 -9.26
N TYR A 113 9.07 -4.03 -9.94
CA TYR A 113 10.26 -3.38 -9.40
C TYR A 113 9.98 -1.91 -9.03
N VAL A 114 9.42 -1.14 -9.96
CA VAL A 114 9.09 0.27 -9.75
C VAL A 114 8.07 0.43 -8.63
N TYR A 115 7.06 -0.43 -8.57
CA TYR A 115 6.09 -0.42 -7.48
C TYR A 115 6.77 -0.61 -6.11
N LEU A 116 7.63 -1.62 -5.96
CA LEU A 116 8.33 -1.86 -4.69
C LEU A 116 9.28 -0.73 -4.32
N PHE A 117 9.89 -0.09 -5.32
CA PHE A 117 10.74 1.08 -5.12
C PHE A 117 9.92 2.30 -4.67
N LEU A 118 8.73 2.50 -5.24
CA LEU A 118 7.79 3.57 -4.88
C LEU A 118 7.07 3.32 -3.55
N LEU A 119 7.03 2.07 -3.07
CA LEU A 119 6.45 1.73 -1.77
C LEU A 119 7.16 2.46 -0.62
N PHE A 120 8.45 2.77 -0.76
CA PHE A 120 9.20 3.55 0.23
C PHE A 120 8.72 5.00 0.37
N PRO A 121 8.78 5.86 -0.68
CA PRO A 121 8.33 7.25 -0.56
C PRO A 121 6.84 7.35 -0.26
N LEU A 122 6.01 6.47 -0.84
CA LEU A 122 4.58 6.41 -0.51
C LEU A 122 4.37 5.98 0.94
N GLY A 123 5.07 4.95 1.40
CA GLY A 123 4.98 4.46 2.77
C GLY A 123 5.38 5.53 3.79
N ILE A 124 6.41 6.34 3.52
CA ILE A 124 6.75 7.50 4.37
C ILE A 124 5.59 8.49 4.44
N ALA A 125 5.07 8.91 3.28
CA ALA A 125 4.00 9.91 3.23
C ALA A 125 2.74 9.42 3.95
N GLU A 126 2.35 8.17 3.71
CA GLU A 126 1.21 7.51 4.36
C GLU A 126 1.42 7.39 5.86
N PHE A 127 2.59 6.95 6.30
CA PHE A 127 2.93 6.80 7.72
C PHE A 127 2.89 8.14 8.46
N VAL A 128 3.57 9.16 7.93
CA VAL A 128 3.60 10.51 8.54
C VAL A 128 2.19 11.08 8.63
N LEU A 129 1.40 10.96 7.56
CA LEU A 129 0.03 11.48 7.54
C LEU A 129 -0.85 10.76 8.58
N MET A 130 -0.78 9.42 8.66
CA MET A 130 -1.55 8.66 9.64
C MET A 130 -1.13 8.96 11.07
N VAL A 131 0.19 8.96 11.35
CA VAL A 131 0.70 9.25 12.70
C VAL A 131 0.34 10.67 13.13
N ALA A 132 0.52 11.66 12.26
CA ALA A 132 0.21 13.06 12.60
C ALA A 132 -1.29 13.26 12.85
N THR A 133 -2.15 12.80 11.94
CA THR A 133 -3.61 13.01 12.06
C THR A 133 -4.23 12.26 13.24
N TRP A 134 -3.82 11.00 13.48
CA TRP A 134 -4.26 10.26 14.65
C TRP A 134 -3.74 10.86 15.96
N SER A 135 -2.47 11.26 16.02
CA SER A 135 -1.89 11.85 17.24
C SER A 135 -2.58 13.16 17.61
N VAL A 136 -2.80 14.05 16.63
CA VAL A 136 -3.48 15.33 16.86
C VAL A 136 -4.92 15.11 17.29
N SER A 137 -5.66 14.23 16.62
CA SER A 137 -7.06 13.94 16.95
C SER A 137 -7.20 13.36 18.36
N LEU A 138 -6.36 12.39 18.72
CA LEU A 138 -6.36 11.76 20.05
C LEU A 138 -5.91 12.72 21.15
N ALA A 139 -4.91 13.57 20.88
CA ALA A 139 -4.50 14.62 21.81
C ALA A 139 -5.66 15.58 22.08
N LEU A 140 -6.29 16.15 21.05
CA LEU A 140 -7.43 17.05 21.24
C LEU A 140 -8.61 16.39 21.96
N LEU A 141 -8.91 15.14 21.62
CA LEU A 141 -9.98 14.38 22.27
C LEU A 141 -9.70 14.13 23.75
N ALA A 142 -8.46 13.78 24.11
CA ALA A 142 -8.03 13.49 25.47
C ALA A 142 -7.76 14.76 26.31
N LEU A 143 -7.77 15.94 25.69
CA LEU A 143 -7.45 17.22 26.30
C LEU A 143 -8.16 17.49 27.65
N PRO A 144 -9.48 17.30 27.82
CA PRO A 144 -10.17 17.51 29.10
C PRO A 144 -9.70 16.56 30.23
N VAL A 145 -8.98 15.49 29.88
CA VAL A 145 -8.42 14.55 30.85
C VAL A 145 -6.99 14.92 31.21
N TYR A 146 -6.11 15.18 30.23
CA TYR A 146 -4.68 15.32 30.49
C TYR A 146 -4.20 16.75 30.77
N TYR A 147 -4.98 17.80 30.48
CA TYR A 147 -4.53 19.19 30.64
C TYR A 147 -4.02 19.51 32.05
N ARG A 148 -4.61 18.86 33.07
CA ARG A 148 -4.23 19.02 34.49
C ARG A 148 -2.83 18.52 34.85
N PHE A 149 -2.27 17.64 34.03
CA PHE A 149 -0.92 17.09 34.24
C PHE A 149 0.15 17.90 33.51
N LEU A 150 -0.25 18.89 32.71
CA LEU A 150 0.69 19.79 32.07
C LEU A 150 1.27 20.79 33.08
N PRO A 151 2.48 21.32 32.84
CA PRO A 151 3.06 22.36 33.67
C PRO A 151 2.12 23.56 33.81
N GLY A 152 1.78 23.93 35.05
CA GLY A 152 0.81 25.01 35.32
C GLY A 152 -0.67 24.59 35.25
N GLY A 153 -0.96 23.31 35.05
CA GLY A 153 -2.34 22.79 35.00
C GLY A 153 -3.16 23.31 33.84
N ALA A 154 -2.50 23.81 32.79
CA ALA A 154 -3.13 24.40 31.63
C ALA A 154 -2.41 24.00 30.34
N TRP A 155 -3.17 23.86 29.26
CA TRP A 155 -2.61 23.72 27.92
C TRP A 155 -2.52 25.09 27.25
N HIS A 156 -1.35 25.39 26.67
CA HIS A 156 -1.07 26.65 25.99
C HIS A 156 -0.67 26.42 24.54
N PHE A 157 -1.21 27.24 23.64
CA PHE A 157 -0.90 27.19 22.22
C PHE A 157 -0.65 28.61 21.66
N PRO A 158 0.30 28.80 20.73
CA PRO A 158 1.31 27.83 20.23
C PRO A 158 2.53 27.64 21.15
N SER A 159 2.72 28.50 22.14
CA SER A 159 3.85 28.44 23.08
C SER A 159 3.40 28.60 24.52
N HIS A 160 4.25 28.23 25.47
CA HIS A 160 4.03 28.47 26.91
C HIS A 160 4.40 29.90 27.32
N ASP A 161 5.06 30.65 26.43
CA ASP A 161 5.44 32.04 26.69
C ASP A 161 4.21 32.95 26.69
N VAL A 162 4.16 33.83 27.69
CA VAL A 162 3.03 34.75 27.90
C VAL A 162 2.83 35.69 26.72
N SER A 163 3.90 36.06 26.03
CA SER A 163 3.91 36.97 24.87
C SER A 163 3.41 36.33 23.58
N LEU A 164 3.48 35.00 23.47
CA LEU A 164 3.24 34.27 22.24
C LEU A 164 2.05 33.29 22.36
N ARG A 165 1.41 33.18 23.53
CA ARG A 165 0.22 32.34 23.73
C ARG A 165 -1.06 33.07 23.31
N TRP A 166 -1.87 32.41 22.49
CA TRP A 166 -3.18 32.91 22.06
C TRP A 166 -4.34 32.16 22.72
N VAL A 167 -4.11 30.89 23.06
CA VAL A 167 -5.12 30.01 23.66
C VAL A 167 -4.60 29.46 24.98
N THR A 168 -5.47 29.50 26.00
CA THR A 168 -5.22 28.92 27.32
C THR A 168 -6.39 27.99 27.65
N VAL A 169 -6.10 26.76 28.02
CA VAL A 169 -7.10 25.78 28.49
C VAL A 169 -6.72 25.35 29.89
N ASP A 170 -7.41 25.91 30.86
CA ASP A 170 -7.22 25.79 32.31
C ASP A 170 -8.39 25.07 33.01
N SER A 171 -9.47 24.81 32.27
CA SER A 171 -10.75 24.34 32.77
C SER A 171 -11.34 23.27 31.86
N VAL A 172 -12.11 22.35 32.44
CA VAL A 172 -12.87 21.36 31.66
C VAL A 172 -13.79 22.05 30.65
N TRP A 173 -14.38 23.18 31.02
CA TRP A 173 -15.29 23.95 30.16
C TRP A 173 -14.56 24.58 28.97
N THR A 174 -13.32 25.06 29.18
CA THR A 174 -12.48 25.59 28.10
C THR A 174 -11.90 24.47 27.24
N ALA A 175 -11.77 23.25 27.77
CA ALA A 175 -11.32 22.05 27.05
C ALA A 175 -12.40 21.39 26.18
N LEU A 176 -13.69 21.52 26.53
CA LEU A 176 -14.80 20.86 25.82
C LEU A 176 -14.87 21.19 24.32
N PRO A 177 -14.75 22.45 23.86
CA PRO A 177 -14.74 22.77 22.43
C PRO A 177 -13.58 22.09 21.68
N TRP A 178 -12.40 22.00 22.30
CA TRP A 178 -11.23 21.34 21.72
C TRP A 178 -11.40 19.83 21.67
N SER A 179 -12.05 19.23 22.68
CA SER A 179 -12.41 17.82 22.65
C SER A 179 -13.43 17.50 21.57
N ALA A 180 -14.46 18.34 21.41
CA ALA A 180 -15.42 18.22 20.32
C ALA A 180 -14.75 18.33 18.94
N LEU A 181 -13.80 19.27 18.79
CA LEU A 181 -12.96 19.37 17.60
C LEU A 181 -12.10 18.12 17.39
N GLY A 182 -11.55 17.55 18.47
CA GLY A 182 -10.81 16.28 18.44
C GLY A 182 -11.66 15.12 17.94
N VAL A 183 -12.92 15.02 18.38
CA VAL A 183 -13.88 14.01 17.87
C VAL A 183 -14.16 14.22 16.38
N LEU A 184 -14.40 15.46 15.95
CA LEU A 184 -14.59 15.79 14.53
C LEU A 184 -13.37 15.37 13.70
N LEU A 185 -12.16 15.73 14.15
CA LEU A 185 -10.91 15.36 13.50
C LEU A 185 -10.68 13.85 13.51
N LEU A 186 -11.09 13.13 14.55
CA LEU A 186 -11.00 11.67 14.62
C LEU A 186 -11.88 11.02 13.54
N VAL A 187 -13.10 11.52 13.34
CA VAL A 187 -13.99 11.06 12.27
C VAL A 187 -13.38 11.36 10.90
N CYS A 188 -12.89 12.59 10.68
CA CYS A 188 -12.18 12.96 9.45
C CYS A 188 -10.96 12.07 9.19
N THR A 189 -10.18 11.77 10.24
CA THR A 189 -9.00 10.90 10.20
C THR A 189 -9.39 9.48 9.81
N ALA A 190 -10.45 8.91 10.42
CA ALA A 190 -10.94 7.58 10.06
C ALA A 190 -11.40 7.50 8.60
N LEU A 191 -12.06 8.55 8.09
CA LEU A 191 -12.45 8.64 6.68
C LEU A 191 -11.22 8.76 5.77
N LEU A 192 -10.24 9.57 6.16
CA LEU A 192 -8.97 9.74 5.44
C LEU A 192 -8.21 8.40 5.37
N THR A 193 -8.11 7.66 6.47
CA THR A 193 -7.47 6.34 6.51
C THR A 193 -8.11 5.37 5.51
N ARG A 194 -9.46 5.34 5.44
CA ARG A 194 -10.16 4.50 4.45
C ARG A 194 -9.93 4.98 3.02
N GLY A 195 -10.00 6.28 2.80
CA GLY A 195 -9.75 6.89 1.49
C GLY A 195 -8.35 6.60 0.97
N LEU A 196 -7.35 6.73 1.84
CA LEU A 196 -5.95 6.48 1.50
C LEU A 196 -5.68 4.99 1.27
N GLY A 197 -6.23 4.10 2.11
CA GLY A 197 -6.15 2.66 1.86
C GLY A 197 -6.79 2.25 0.51
N ALA A 198 -7.95 2.84 0.17
CA ALA A 198 -8.58 2.60 -1.13
C ALA A 198 -7.74 3.19 -2.29
N ALA A 199 -7.11 4.36 -2.11
CA ALA A 199 -6.22 4.95 -3.09
C ALA A 199 -4.98 4.07 -3.32
N HIS A 200 -4.37 3.54 -2.26
CA HIS A 200 -3.24 2.62 -2.37
C HIS A 200 -3.65 1.32 -3.06
N ALA A 201 -4.81 0.74 -2.72
CA ALA A 201 -5.31 -0.47 -3.39
C ALA A 201 -5.48 -0.25 -4.90
N ARG A 202 -5.99 0.92 -5.32
CA ARG A 202 -6.09 1.29 -6.74
C ARG A 202 -4.72 1.44 -7.40
N PHE A 203 -3.77 2.08 -6.73
CA PHE A 203 -2.40 2.20 -7.20
C PHE A 203 -1.74 0.82 -7.37
N ALA A 204 -1.90 -0.07 -6.38
CA ALA A 204 -1.41 -1.44 -6.43
C ALA A 204 -2.08 -2.23 -7.57
N LYS A 205 -3.41 -2.13 -7.77
CA LYS A 205 -4.09 -2.73 -8.93
C LYS A 205 -3.51 -2.20 -10.26
N ALA A 206 -3.34 -0.88 -10.37
CA ALA A 206 -2.83 -0.24 -11.58
C ALA A 206 -1.37 -0.64 -11.89
N MET A 207 -0.55 -0.92 -10.89
CA MET A 207 0.86 -1.29 -11.08
C MET A 207 1.10 -2.79 -11.15
N LEU A 208 0.43 -3.58 -10.31
CA LEU A 208 0.66 -5.02 -10.16
C LEU A 208 -0.34 -5.89 -10.94
N GLY A 209 -1.43 -5.30 -11.45
CA GLY A 209 -2.45 -5.97 -12.25
C GLY A 209 -2.06 -6.16 -13.73
N PRO A 210 -2.70 -7.12 -14.42
CA PRO A 210 -2.42 -7.42 -15.83
C PRO A 210 -2.71 -6.23 -16.74
N THR A 211 -1.88 -6.03 -17.77
CA THR A 211 -2.09 -5.00 -18.80
C THR A 211 -3.33 -5.34 -19.64
N PHE A 212 -4.08 -4.34 -20.13
CA PHE A 212 -5.32 -4.49 -20.92
C PHE A 212 -5.24 -5.54 -22.06
N ASN A 213 -4.12 -5.62 -22.78
CA ASN A 213 -3.93 -6.63 -23.83
C ASN A 213 -3.95 -8.07 -23.31
N ARG A 214 -3.53 -8.29 -22.06
CA ARG A 214 -3.53 -9.61 -21.40
C ARG A 214 -4.91 -10.00 -20.88
N MET A 215 -5.74 -9.02 -20.49
CA MET A 215 -7.15 -9.31 -20.18
C MET A 215 -7.85 -9.88 -21.40
N ARG A 216 -7.62 -9.30 -22.60
CA ARG A 216 -8.14 -9.84 -23.86
C ARG A 216 -7.61 -11.23 -24.22
N GLU A 217 -6.35 -11.53 -23.92
CA GLU A 217 -5.80 -12.89 -24.12
C GLU A 217 -6.43 -13.90 -23.17
N LEU A 218 -6.65 -13.54 -21.89
CA LEU A 218 -7.34 -14.41 -20.92
C LEU A 218 -8.81 -14.60 -21.28
N ASP A 219 -9.51 -13.54 -21.69
CA ASP A 219 -10.89 -13.61 -22.16
C ASP A 219 -11.01 -14.47 -23.44
N ALA A 220 -10.00 -14.44 -24.32
CA ALA A 220 -9.94 -15.26 -25.53
C ALA A 220 -9.67 -16.74 -25.23
N ASP A 221 -8.78 -17.04 -24.28
CA ASP A 221 -8.46 -18.42 -23.85
C ASP A 221 -9.65 -19.05 -23.07
N ASP A 222 -10.34 -18.27 -22.25
CA ASP A 222 -11.57 -18.69 -21.56
C ASP A 222 -12.74 -18.91 -22.55
N THR A 223 -12.81 -18.16 -23.65
CA THR A 223 -13.81 -18.40 -24.71
C THR A 223 -13.47 -19.58 -25.60
N GLU A 224 -12.20 -19.89 -25.82
CA GLU A 224 -11.75 -21.05 -26.61
C GLU A 224 -11.87 -22.37 -25.83
N THR A 225 -11.75 -22.33 -24.50
CA THR A 225 -11.92 -23.50 -23.61
C THR A 225 -13.36 -23.73 -23.14
N ALA A 226 -14.29 -22.81 -23.45
CA ALA A 226 -15.71 -23.01 -23.19
C ALA A 226 -16.25 -24.17 -24.06
N PRO A 227 -16.86 -25.22 -23.47
CA PRO A 227 -17.40 -26.34 -24.24
C PRO A 227 -18.49 -25.81 -25.19
N PHE A 228 -18.36 -26.16 -26.48
CA PHE A 228 -19.17 -25.70 -27.61
C PHE A 228 -20.65 -25.40 -27.27
N PRO A 229 -21.24 -24.33 -27.81
CA PRO A 229 -22.66 -24.09 -27.66
C PRO A 229 -23.44 -25.26 -28.27
N VAL A 230 -24.26 -25.91 -27.43
CA VAL A 230 -25.30 -26.84 -27.87
C VAL A 230 -26.20 -26.05 -28.83
N ARG A 231 -26.04 -26.30 -30.13
CA ARG A 231 -26.93 -25.72 -31.14
C ARG A 231 -28.33 -26.30 -30.96
N PRO A 232 -29.39 -25.48 -31.13
CA PRO A 232 -30.77 -25.90 -30.96
C PRO A 232 -31.21 -26.96 -31.98
#